data_AF-A0A2D8MD01-F1
#
_entry.id   AF-A0A2D8MD01-F1
#
_cell.length_a   1.000
_cell.length_b   1.000
_cell.length_c   1.000
_cell.angle_alpha   90.00
_cell.angle_beta   90.00
_cell.angle_gamma   90.00
#
_symmetry.space_group_name_H-M   'P 1'
#
loop_
_entity.id
_entity.type
_entity.pdbx_description
1 polymer ?
#
loop_
_entity_poly.entity_id
_entity_poly.type
_entity_poly.pdbx_seq_one_letter_code
_entity_poly.pdbx_strand_id
1 'polypeptide(L)'
;MTDNQSAVEKYLEKARGGYSHIEVSAAFNLVKDQADWKNPIDQIVPITERDILSYAIPYFTGTSAEFEDVEDPLKIRCKAPGYYAGPCN
;
A
#
# COMPACT_ATOMS: atom_id res chain seq x y z
N MET A 1 -15.16 -25.19 -4.20
CA MET A 1 -15.27 -24.18 -3.11
C MET A 1 -13.93 -24.04 -2.39
N THR A 2 -12.81 -23.96 -3.12
CA THR A 2 -11.46 -24.18 -2.58
C THR A 2 -10.52 -22.98 -2.76
N ASP A 3 -10.98 -21.94 -3.48
CA ASP A 3 -10.15 -20.80 -3.88
C ASP A 3 -9.94 -19.79 -2.73
N ASN A 4 -10.99 -19.56 -1.92
CA ASN A 4 -10.94 -18.58 -0.84
C ASN A 4 -10.07 -19.01 0.35
N GLN A 5 -9.97 -20.31 0.66
CA GLN A 5 -9.20 -20.74 1.84
C GLN A 5 -7.69 -20.59 1.61
N SER A 6 -7.19 -20.94 0.42
CA SER A 6 -5.78 -20.70 0.06
C SER A 6 -5.41 -19.22 0.02
N ALA A 7 -6.32 -18.34 -0.43
CA ALA A 7 -6.08 -16.91 -0.42
C ALA A 7 -5.97 -16.36 1.02
N VAL A 8 -6.83 -16.83 1.92
CA VAL A 8 -6.85 -16.40 3.33
C VAL A 8 -5.62 -16.93 4.08
N GLU A 9 -5.21 -18.18 3.88
CA GLU A 9 -4.01 -18.73 4.52
C GLU A 9 -2.72 -18.02 4.05
N LYS A 10 -2.62 -17.72 2.75
CA LYS A 10 -1.51 -16.94 2.19
C LYS A 10 -1.47 -15.51 2.75
N TYR A 11 -2.64 -14.93 3.02
CA TYR A 11 -2.77 -13.63 3.68
C TYR A 11 -2.32 -13.71 5.15
N LEU A 12 -2.71 -14.76 5.87
CA LEU A 12 -2.34 -14.97 7.27
C LEU A 12 -0.85 -15.32 7.45
N GLU A 13 -0.24 -16.04 6.52
CA GLU A 13 1.22 -16.28 6.50
C GLU A 13 2.00 -14.99 6.22
N LYS A 14 1.57 -14.16 5.26
CA LYS A 14 2.13 -12.82 5.04
C LYS A 14 2.06 -11.94 6.29
N ALA A 15 0.89 -11.93 6.93
CA ALA A 15 0.67 -11.20 8.17
C ALA A 15 1.54 -11.71 9.33
N ARG A 16 1.96 -12.99 9.30
CA ARG A 16 2.83 -13.62 10.33
C ARG A 16 4.32 -13.59 10.01
N GLY A 17 4.73 -13.34 8.77
CA GLY A 17 6.11 -13.50 8.28
C GLY A 17 6.75 -12.29 7.61
N GLY A 18 6.08 -11.13 7.58
CA GLY A 18 6.58 -9.89 6.98
C GLY A 18 6.52 -9.91 5.45
N TYR A 19 6.15 -8.77 4.85
CA TYR A 19 6.14 -8.63 3.40
C TYR A 19 7.57 -8.67 2.83
N SER A 20 7.78 -9.42 1.76
CA SER A 20 9.07 -9.39 1.06
C SER A 20 9.29 -8.04 0.38
N HIS A 21 10.55 -7.65 0.17
CA HIS A 21 10.88 -6.39 -0.52
C HIS A 21 10.22 -6.30 -1.92
N ILE A 22 10.10 -7.44 -2.62
CA ILE A 22 9.46 -7.49 -3.94
C ILE A 22 7.98 -7.12 -3.84
N GLU A 23 7.29 -7.61 -2.81
CA GLU A 23 5.86 -7.35 -2.62
C GLU A 23 5.61 -5.92 -2.16
N VAL A 24 6.44 -5.42 -1.25
CA VAL A 24 6.41 -4.02 -0.81
C VAL A 24 6.65 -3.07 -1.99
N SER A 25 7.63 -3.38 -2.84
CA SER A 25 7.91 -2.61 -4.05
C SER A 25 6.78 -2.68 -5.08
N ALA A 26 6.19 -3.87 -5.29
CA ALA A 26 5.06 -4.04 -6.19
C ALA A 26 3.84 -3.22 -5.73
N ALA A 27 3.50 -3.26 -4.45
CA ALA A 27 2.42 -2.46 -3.89
C ALA A 27 2.70 -0.96 -4.02
N PHE A 28 3.92 -0.51 -3.71
CA PHE A 28 4.30 0.90 -3.86
C PHE A 28 4.21 1.38 -5.32
N ASN A 29 4.56 0.53 -6.29
CA ASN A 29 4.46 0.86 -7.71
C ASN A 29 3.02 1.15 -8.18
N LEU A 30 2.01 0.63 -7.47
CA LEU A 30 0.59 0.91 -7.77
C LEU A 30 0.17 2.33 -7.37
N VAL A 31 0.75 2.84 -6.28
CA VAL A 31 0.34 4.13 -5.69
C VAL A 31 1.29 5.28 -5.99
N LYS A 32 2.55 5.00 -6.33
CA LYS A 32 3.51 6.05 -6.64
C LYS A 32 3.07 6.85 -7.85
N ASP A 33 3.37 8.14 -7.83
CA ASP A 33 3.31 8.94 -9.03
C ASP A 33 4.30 8.40 -10.07
N GLN A 34 3.84 8.29 -11.33
CA GLN A 34 4.63 7.68 -12.40
C GLN A 34 5.62 8.68 -13.00
N ALA A 35 5.35 9.99 -12.89
CA ALA A 35 6.26 11.02 -13.34
C ALA A 35 7.42 11.23 -12.35
N ASP A 36 7.13 11.30 -11.06
CA ASP A 36 8.13 11.36 -9.99
C ASP A 36 7.62 10.67 -8.72
N TRP A 37 8.24 9.54 -8.38
CA TRP A 37 7.85 8.73 -7.23
C TRP A 37 7.97 9.46 -5.88
N LYS A 38 8.66 10.60 -5.83
CA LYS A 38 8.82 11.43 -4.62
C LYS A 38 7.65 12.36 -4.37
N ASN A 39 6.77 12.57 -5.35
CA ASN A 39 5.58 13.39 -5.25
C ASN A 39 4.59 12.82 -4.22
N PRO A 40 3.63 13.65 -3.76
CA PRO A 40 2.50 13.17 -2.97
C PRO A 40 1.75 12.05 -3.67
N ILE A 41 1.29 11.09 -2.88
CA ILE A 41 0.49 9.95 -3.30
C ILE A 41 -0.97 10.32 -3.14
N ASP A 42 -1.77 10.09 -4.19
CA ASP A 42 -3.22 10.22 -4.17
C ASP A 42 -3.84 9.29 -5.21
N GLN A 43 -4.08 8.03 -4.83
CA GLN A 43 -4.48 6.97 -5.76
C GLN A 43 -5.60 6.11 -5.19
N ILE A 44 -6.51 5.66 -6.06
CA ILE A 44 -7.55 4.70 -5.72
C ILE A 44 -7.06 3.29 -6.04
N VAL A 45 -7.04 2.42 -5.04
CA VAL A 45 -6.50 1.06 -5.12
C VAL A 45 -7.48 0.04 -4.51
N PRO A 46 -7.34 -1.27 -4.82
CA PRO A 46 -8.13 -2.30 -4.17
C PRO A 46 -7.96 -2.28 -2.64
N ILE A 47 -9.05 -2.48 -1.90
CA ILE A 47 -9.02 -2.50 -0.43
C ILE A 47 -8.10 -3.59 0.13
N THR A 48 -7.84 -4.66 -0.62
CA THR A 48 -6.92 -5.74 -0.27
C THR A 48 -5.47 -5.27 -0.12
N GLU A 49 -5.09 -4.18 -0.79
CA GLU A 49 -3.74 -3.61 -0.75
C GLU A 49 -3.52 -2.70 0.47
N ARG A 50 -4.56 -2.38 1.25
CA ARG A 50 -4.48 -1.47 2.40
C ARG A 50 -3.37 -1.83 3.37
N ASP A 51 -3.32 -3.11 3.73
CA ASP A 51 -2.39 -3.60 4.75
C ASP A 51 -0.94 -3.46 4.28
N ILE A 52 -0.60 -3.97 3.08
CA ILE A 52 0.75 -3.86 2.54
C ILE A 52 1.17 -2.41 2.27
N LEU A 53 0.25 -1.55 1.83
CA LEU A 53 0.51 -0.12 1.61
C LEU A 53 0.80 0.63 2.91
N SER A 54 0.20 0.21 4.03
CA SER A 54 0.50 0.77 5.35
C SER A 54 1.95 0.56 5.78
N TYR A 55 2.61 -0.48 5.25
CA TYR A 55 4.05 -0.72 5.43
C TYR A 55 4.90 -0.13 4.30
N ALA A 56 4.46 -0.26 3.06
CA ALA A 56 5.23 0.13 1.89
C ALA A 56 5.47 1.63 1.80
N ILE A 57 4.44 2.44 2.09
CA ILE A 57 4.53 3.90 1.95
C ILE A 57 5.52 4.49 2.97
N PRO A 58 5.46 4.17 4.28
CA PRO A 58 6.49 4.61 5.23
C PRO A 58 7.88 4.07 4.89
N TYR A 59 7.98 2.84 4.37
CA TYR A 59 9.26 2.25 3.99
C TYR A 59 9.98 3.04 2.89
N PHE A 60 9.28 3.51 1.87
CA PHE A 60 9.88 4.26 0.75
C PHE A 60 9.91 5.78 0.97
N THR A 61 8.88 6.34 1.57
CA THR A 61 8.70 7.81 1.65
C THR A 61 9.05 8.38 3.01
N GLY A 62 9.14 7.55 4.05
CA GLY A 62 9.23 8.02 5.44
C GLY A 62 7.96 8.72 5.96
N THR A 63 6.87 8.73 5.19
CA THR A 63 5.58 9.34 5.58
C THR A 63 4.51 8.30 5.85
N SER A 64 3.53 8.66 6.69
CA SER A 64 2.36 7.82 6.94
C SER A 64 1.36 7.90 5.79
N ALA A 65 0.72 6.77 5.49
CA ALA A 65 -0.40 6.70 4.56
C ALA A 65 -1.73 6.96 5.28
N GLU A 66 -2.60 7.70 4.62
CA GLU A 66 -4.00 7.91 4.99
C GLU A 66 -4.89 7.14 4.03
N PHE A 67 -5.92 6.48 4.56
CA PHE A 67 -6.85 5.69 3.77
C PHE A 67 -8.27 6.19 3.99
N GLU A 68 -8.96 6.52 2.90
CA GLU A 68 -10.34 6.97 2.90
C GLU A 68 -11.22 6.00 2.10
N ASP A 69 -12.42 5.75 2.60
CA ASP A 69 -13.41 4.98 1.87
C ASP A 69 -13.91 5.78 0.65
N VAL A 70 -14.19 5.08 -0.45
CA VAL A 70 -14.78 5.63 -1.67
C VAL A 70 -16.12 4.96 -1.96
N GLU A 71 -16.86 5.44 -2.97
CA GLU A 71 -18.18 4.90 -3.33
C GLU A 71 -18.14 3.39 -3.65
N ASP A 72 -17.03 2.90 -4.20
CA ASP A 72 -16.79 1.49 -4.48
C ASP A 72 -16.25 0.77 -3.23
N PRO A 73 -17.02 -0.17 -2.61
CA PRO A 73 -16.63 -0.82 -1.36
C PRO A 73 -15.44 -1.78 -1.51
N LEU A 74 -15.01 -2.08 -2.74
CA LEU A 74 -13.84 -2.91 -3.02
C LEU A 74 -12.56 -2.07 -3.20
N LYS A 75 -12.66 -0.75 -3.07
CA LYS A 75 -11.55 0.18 -3.26
C LYS A 75 -11.43 1.14 -2.09
N ILE A 76 -10.24 1.70 -1.96
CA ILE A 76 -9.93 2.76 -1.02
C ILE A 76 -9.09 3.81 -1.73
N ARG A 77 -9.22 5.06 -1.28
CA ARG A 77 -8.30 6.13 -1.67
C ARG A 77 -7.13 6.11 -0.70
N CYS A 78 -5.93 6.01 -1.23
CA CYS A 78 -4.68 6.04 -0.51
C CYS A 78 -4.01 7.40 -0.75
N LYS A 79 -3.74 8.14 0.32
CA LYS A 79 -3.04 9.41 0.30
C LYS A 79 -1.77 9.34 1.12
N ALA A 80 -0.72 10.02 0.68
CA ALA A 80 0.46 10.27 1.49
C ALA A 80 1.18 11.54 1.02
N PRO A 81 1.85 12.28 1.90
CA PRO A 81 2.60 13.49 1.52
C PRO A 81 3.75 13.24 0.52
N GLY A 82 4.20 11.99 0.37
CA GLY A 82 5.30 11.63 -0.52
C GLY A 82 6.67 11.82 0.12
N TYR A 83 7.74 11.46 -0.59
CA TYR A 83 9.11 11.53 -0.06
C TYR A 83 9.56 12.96 0.26
N TYR A 84 9.18 13.94 -0.58
CA TYR A 84 9.58 15.34 -0.37
C TYR A 84 9.05 15.96 0.92
N ALA A 85 7.94 15.44 1.45
CA ALA A 85 7.35 15.86 2.72
C ALA A 85 7.65 14.86 3.86
N GLY A 86 8.41 13.79 3.58
CA GLY A 86 8.97 12.90 4.59
C GLY A 86 9.94 13.61 5.52
N PRO A 87 10.33 12.97 6.64
CA PRO A 87 11.28 13.55 7.56
C PRO A 87 12.63 13.71 6.83
N CYS A 88 12.87 14.88 6.26
CA CYS A 88 14.18 15.50 6.34
C CYS A 88 14.48 15.69 7.84
N ASN A 89 15.11 14.69 8.44
CA ASN A 89 16.06 14.90 9.53
C ASN A 89 17.46 14.62 9.00
#